data_AF-A0A161LEF0-F1
#
_entry.id   AF-A0A161LEF0-F1
#
_cell.length_a   1.000
_cell.length_b   1.000
_cell.length_c   1.000
_cell.angle_alpha   90.00
_cell.angle_beta   90.00
_cell.angle_gamma   90.00
#
_symmetry.space_group_name_H-M   'P 1'
#
loop_
_entity.id
_entity.type
_entity.pdbx_description
1 polymer ?
#
loop_
_entity_poly.entity_id
_entity_poly.type
_entity_poly.pdbx_seq_one_letter_code
_entity_poly.pdbx_strand_id
1 'polypeptide(L)'
;MQQFKLFFFFLAAVSSLALTSCTKDETTVASNGSVYVLNQGTMNYNNSTVTSYNIDKATSTIDWYKAQNGVGLGDTGNDMAVYGGKIYIVVNVSSVLTVTDLNGKFLKTISFQNGSSARQPRCIAFNKNKAYVCSFDGSVARIDTTSLSIEAYATAGENPDGICVANNNLYVSNSGGMNYMTGNYGTTVSVINISSFTETQKITVNMNPFTIHTGDDGNVYVLSHGNYGSIGSEIQMINPQTNTVAKTYDNSSAADFALSGSKLFFCNYDYAANASVVKVMNVSTGAISNFITDGTTVPSASSIAVNPSNGDVYVTSSAADYVSNGTVYCFGSTGKLKFSFASGVNPWKVVFVR
;
A
#
# COMPACT_ATOMS: atom_id res chain seq x y z
N MET A 1 -65.16 20.02 -61.68
CA MET A 1 -64.77 19.05 -62.73
C MET A 1 -63.26 18.99 -62.76
N GLN A 2 -62.70 17.77 -62.64
CA GLN A 2 -61.35 17.36 -63.07
C GLN A 2 -60.13 17.99 -62.35
N GLN A 3 -59.10 17.27 -61.87
CA GLN A 3 -58.73 15.86 -61.79
C GLN A 3 -57.64 15.68 -60.69
N PHE A 4 -57.33 14.40 -60.43
CA PHE A 4 -56.01 13.81 -60.16
C PHE A 4 -55.65 13.36 -58.73
N LYS A 5 -55.44 12.05 -58.64
CA LYS A 5 -54.95 11.25 -57.52
C LYS A 5 -53.47 11.53 -57.24
N LEU A 6 -53.03 11.42 -55.98
CA LEU A 6 -51.80 10.69 -55.66
C LEU A 6 -51.75 10.26 -54.19
N PHE A 7 -51.49 8.97 -53.99
CA PHE A 7 -51.14 8.29 -52.75
C PHE A 7 -49.67 8.62 -52.39
N PHE A 8 -49.30 8.90 -51.14
CA PHE A 8 -47.97 8.55 -50.59
C PHE A 8 -47.94 8.59 -49.07
N PHE A 9 -47.05 7.76 -48.54
CA PHE A 9 -46.95 7.17 -47.21
C PHE A 9 -46.63 8.12 -46.03
N PHE A 10 -47.12 7.73 -44.86
CA PHE A 10 -46.70 8.16 -43.53
C PHE A 10 -45.26 7.71 -43.24
N LEU A 11 -44.39 8.62 -42.83
CA LEU A 11 -43.17 8.28 -42.08
C LEU A 11 -42.91 9.34 -41.01
N ALA A 12 -43.22 8.99 -39.76
CA ALA A 12 -42.92 9.79 -38.58
C ALA A 12 -41.43 9.62 -38.24
N ALA A 13 -40.65 10.70 -38.36
CA ALA A 13 -39.26 10.74 -37.91
C ALA A 13 -39.23 11.04 -36.40
N VAL A 14 -38.89 10.01 -35.62
CA VAL A 14 -38.55 10.15 -34.19
C VAL A 14 -37.11 10.63 -34.10
N SER A 15 -36.90 11.87 -33.64
CA SER A 15 -35.57 12.40 -33.34
C SER A 15 -35.11 11.89 -31.97
N SER A 16 -34.27 10.86 -31.97
CA SER A 16 -33.55 10.40 -30.79
C SER A 16 -32.36 11.32 -30.50
N LEU A 17 -32.45 12.08 -29.41
CA LEU A 17 -31.32 12.77 -28.80
C LEU A 17 -30.35 11.74 -28.23
N ALA A 18 -29.23 11.52 -28.92
CA ALA A 18 -28.12 10.74 -28.39
C ALA A 18 -27.42 11.55 -27.29
N LEU A 19 -27.57 11.11 -26.04
CA LEU A 19 -26.71 11.52 -24.94
C LEU A 19 -25.32 10.95 -25.20
N THR A 20 -24.41 11.78 -25.68
CA THR A 20 -22.98 11.47 -25.75
C THR A 20 -22.44 11.39 -24.31
N SER A 21 -22.31 10.16 -23.81
CA SER A 21 -21.51 9.86 -22.63
C SER A 21 -20.08 10.28 -22.90
N CYS A 22 -19.61 11.33 -22.23
CA CYS A 22 -18.18 11.63 -22.13
C CYS A 22 -17.52 10.51 -21.33
N THR A 23 -17.04 9.48 -22.01
CA THR A 23 -15.98 8.63 -21.46
C THR A 23 -14.78 9.53 -21.26
N LYS A 24 -14.43 9.75 -19.99
CA LYS A 24 -13.18 10.36 -19.59
C LYS A 24 -12.07 9.56 -20.27
N ASP A 25 -11.34 10.19 -21.19
CA ASP A 25 -10.12 9.61 -21.76
C ASP A 25 -9.13 9.43 -20.61
N GLU A 26 -9.14 8.24 -20.00
CA GLU A 26 -7.99 7.77 -19.24
C GLU A 26 -6.92 7.47 -20.28
N THR A 27 -5.97 8.39 -20.44
CA THR A 27 -4.69 8.06 -21.07
C THR A 27 -4.10 6.89 -20.28
N THR A 28 -4.30 5.68 -20.77
CA THR A 28 -3.56 4.50 -20.35
C THR A 28 -2.10 4.78 -20.70
N VAL A 29 -1.32 5.19 -19.71
CA VAL A 29 0.13 5.10 -19.82
C VAL A 29 0.41 3.63 -20.09
N ALA A 30 1.18 3.30 -21.12
CA ALA A 30 1.57 1.92 -21.33
C ALA A 30 2.49 1.52 -20.16
N SER A 31 2.10 0.50 -19.40
CA SER A 31 2.98 -0.13 -18.41
C SER A 31 4.33 -0.44 -19.06
N ASN A 32 5.41 0.07 -18.47
CA ASN A 32 6.77 -0.18 -18.95
C ASN A 32 7.29 -1.59 -18.60
N GLY A 33 6.38 -2.50 -18.22
CA GLY A 33 6.69 -3.86 -17.78
C GLY A 33 7.51 -3.93 -16.49
N SER A 34 7.63 -2.81 -15.75
CA SER A 34 8.48 -2.74 -14.56
C SER A 34 7.71 -2.86 -13.25
N VAL A 35 8.30 -3.63 -12.35
CA VAL A 35 7.94 -3.70 -10.93
C VAL A 35 8.97 -2.89 -10.16
N TYR A 36 8.53 -2.08 -9.21
CA TYR A 36 9.42 -1.32 -8.34
C TYR A 36 9.34 -1.84 -6.92
N VAL A 37 10.51 -1.99 -6.28
CA VAL A 37 10.64 -2.50 -4.92
C VAL A 37 11.38 -1.47 -4.09
N LEU A 38 10.72 -0.92 -3.07
CA LEU A 38 11.36 -0.09 -2.06
C LEU A 38 12.12 -0.99 -1.09
N ASN A 39 13.40 -0.72 -0.95
CA ASN A 39 14.29 -1.35 0.00
C ASN A 39 14.52 -0.37 1.15
N GLN A 40 14.20 -0.78 2.37
CA GLN A 40 14.33 0.11 3.53
C GLN A 40 15.78 0.57 3.70
N GLY A 41 16.73 -0.32 3.43
CA GLY A 41 18.10 -0.15 3.86
C GLY A 41 18.28 -0.60 5.31
N THR A 42 19.40 -0.20 5.89
CA THR A 42 19.69 -0.37 7.31
C THR A 42 19.52 0.99 7.98
N MET A 43 18.78 1.04 9.08
CA MET A 43 18.51 2.30 9.78
C MET A 43 19.82 3.02 10.14
N ASN A 44 19.90 4.32 9.81
CA ASN A 44 21.08 5.19 10.01
C ASN A 44 22.27 4.94 9.06
N TYR A 45 22.13 4.09 8.03
CA TYR A 45 23.18 3.85 7.03
C TYR A 45 23.00 4.65 5.74
N ASN A 46 21.89 5.38 5.59
CA ASN A 46 21.58 6.19 4.42
C ASN A 46 21.70 5.42 3.09
N ASN A 47 21.22 4.17 3.08
CA ASN A 47 21.34 3.21 1.98
C ASN A 47 19.98 2.66 1.50
N SER A 48 18.89 3.42 1.70
CA SER A 48 17.60 3.07 1.09
C SER A 48 17.69 3.20 -0.43
N THR A 49 17.05 2.27 -1.14
CA THR A 49 17.05 2.21 -2.60
C THR A 49 15.67 1.85 -3.14
N VAL A 50 15.41 2.18 -4.41
CA VAL A 50 14.32 1.57 -5.17
C VAL A 50 14.95 0.66 -6.21
N THR A 51 14.60 -0.63 -6.19
CA THR A 51 14.93 -1.57 -7.24
C THR A 51 13.87 -1.54 -8.33
N SER A 52 14.27 -1.41 -9.59
CA SER A 52 13.39 -1.66 -10.73
C SER A 52 13.66 -3.05 -11.30
N TYR A 53 12.63 -3.83 -11.56
CA TYR A 53 12.72 -5.10 -12.28
C TYR A 53 11.85 -5.04 -13.53
N ASN A 54 12.47 -5.22 -14.71
CA ASN A 54 11.74 -5.32 -15.96
C ASN A 54 11.39 -6.80 -16.23
N ILE A 55 10.11 -7.13 -16.23
CA ILE A 55 9.61 -8.51 -16.36
C ILE A 55 9.99 -9.10 -17.72
N ASP A 56 9.82 -8.34 -18.81
CA ASP A 56 10.05 -8.83 -20.18
C ASP A 56 11.51 -9.16 -20.44
N LYS A 57 12.42 -8.36 -19.88
CA LYS A 57 13.87 -8.52 -20.04
C LYS A 57 14.50 -9.39 -18.95
N ALA A 58 13.75 -9.72 -17.90
CA ALA A 58 14.25 -10.38 -16.69
C ALA A 58 15.51 -9.71 -16.10
N THR A 59 15.53 -8.37 -16.04
CA THR A 59 16.67 -7.59 -15.54
C THR A 59 16.28 -6.70 -14.37
N SER A 60 17.12 -6.65 -13.33
CA SER A 60 16.97 -5.73 -12.21
C SER A 60 18.03 -4.63 -12.21
N THR A 61 17.67 -3.46 -11.69
CA THR A 61 18.58 -2.37 -11.32
C THR A 61 18.29 -2.03 -9.87
N ILE A 62 19.21 -2.38 -8.96
CA ILE A 62 18.95 -2.33 -7.51
C ILE A 62 18.79 -0.91 -6.99
N ASP A 63 19.72 -0.01 -7.34
CA ASP A 63 19.65 1.41 -6.96
C ASP A 63 19.19 2.24 -8.16
N TRP A 64 17.96 1.94 -8.62
CA TRP A 64 17.39 2.57 -9.79
C TRP A 64 17.16 4.07 -9.58
N TYR A 65 16.74 4.50 -8.38
CA TYR A 65 16.58 5.93 -8.09
C TYR A 65 17.89 6.72 -8.30
N LYS A 66 19.01 6.21 -7.78
CA LYS A 66 20.33 6.82 -8.01
C LYS A 66 20.74 6.75 -9.48
N ALA A 67 20.42 5.68 -10.18
CA ALA A 67 20.67 5.59 -11.62
C ALA A 67 19.94 6.70 -12.42
N GLN A 68 18.74 7.10 -12.01
CA GLN A 68 17.95 8.16 -12.68
C GLN A 68 18.34 9.58 -12.27
N ASN A 69 18.87 9.76 -11.05
CA ASN A 69 19.02 11.09 -10.43
C ASN A 69 20.44 11.44 -9.95
N GLY A 70 21.37 10.48 -9.95
CA GLY A 70 22.76 10.67 -9.51
C GLY A 70 22.94 10.80 -7.99
N VAL A 71 21.86 10.76 -7.20
CA VAL A 71 21.86 10.90 -5.74
C VAL A 71 21.10 9.75 -5.08
N GLY A 72 21.50 9.40 -3.86
CA GLY A 72 20.82 8.37 -3.06
C GLY A 72 19.42 8.82 -2.61
N LEU A 73 18.56 7.85 -2.32
CA LEU A 73 17.18 8.10 -1.91
C LEU A 73 17.08 8.65 -0.47
N GLY A 74 17.95 8.19 0.41
CA GLY A 74 17.97 8.57 1.82
C GLY A 74 18.06 7.36 2.75
N ASP A 75 17.52 7.53 3.95
CA ASP A 75 17.60 6.59 5.05
C ASP A 75 16.22 6.07 5.44
N THR A 76 16.08 4.74 5.46
CA THR A 76 14.88 4.02 5.89
C THR A 76 13.66 4.38 5.03
N GLY A 77 13.66 3.92 3.78
CA GLY A 77 12.47 3.96 2.93
C GLY A 77 11.35 3.13 3.56
N ASN A 78 10.16 3.69 3.72
CA ASN A 78 9.11 3.05 4.52
C ASN A 78 7.85 2.67 3.73
N ASP A 79 7.41 3.52 2.81
CA ASP A 79 6.25 3.23 1.97
C ASP A 79 6.45 3.84 0.59
N MET A 80 5.82 3.24 -0.41
CA MET A 80 5.87 3.68 -1.78
C MET A 80 4.53 3.43 -2.45
N ALA A 81 4.10 4.39 -3.27
CA ALA A 81 2.86 4.28 -4.01
C ALA A 81 2.90 5.01 -5.35
N VAL A 82 2.18 4.48 -6.33
CA VAL A 82 1.99 5.11 -7.64
C VAL A 82 0.62 5.80 -7.65
N TYR A 83 0.58 7.09 -7.93
CA TYR A 83 -0.67 7.86 -8.01
C TYR A 83 -0.55 9.04 -8.98
N GLY A 84 -1.57 9.26 -9.83
CA GLY A 84 -1.61 10.43 -10.72
C GLY A 84 -0.36 10.62 -11.60
N GLY A 85 0.18 9.52 -12.14
CA GLY A 85 1.37 9.52 -12.99
C GLY A 85 2.69 9.81 -12.26
N LYS A 86 2.73 9.63 -10.95
CA LYS A 86 3.91 9.87 -10.10
C LYS A 86 4.16 8.69 -9.17
N ILE A 87 5.41 8.55 -8.75
CA ILE A 87 5.80 7.65 -7.66
C ILE A 87 6.08 8.51 -6.44
N TYR A 88 5.43 8.18 -5.33
CA TYR A 88 5.60 8.81 -4.03
C TYR A 88 6.36 7.84 -3.13
N ILE A 89 7.49 8.29 -2.58
CA ILE A 89 8.40 7.47 -1.80
C ILE A 89 8.59 8.12 -0.43
N VAL A 90 8.03 7.50 0.61
CA VAL A 90 8.15 7.94 2.00
C VAL A 90 9.49 7.45 2.55
N VAL A 91 10.33 8.36 3.02
CA VAL A 91 11.66 8.07 3.56
C VAL A 91 11.71 8.55 5.01
N ASN A 92 11.60 7.59 5.93
CA ASN A 92 11.26 7.82 7.33
C ASN A 92 12.35 8.57 8.09
N VAL A 93 13.57 8.02 8.17
CA VAL A 93 14.66 8.61 8.95
C VAL A 93 15.16 9.91 8.30
N SER A 94 15.17 9.98 6.97
CA SER A 94 15.41 11.25 6.27
C SER A 94 14.29 12.29 6.44
N SER A 95 13.14 11.88 6.97
CA SER A 95 11.96 12.72 7.24
C SER A 95 11.48 13.51 6.03
N VAL A 96 11.33 12.81 4.90
CA VAL A 96 10.89 13.39 3.62
C VAL A 96 9.92 12.47 2.87
N LEU A 97 9.14 13.09 1.98
CA LEU A 97 8.46 12.44 0.87
C LEU A 97 9.13 12.85 -0.43
N THR A 98 9.76 11.89 -1.11
CA THR A 98 10.35 12.08 -2.44
C THR A 98 9.32 11.71 -3.50
N VAL A 99 9.15 12.58 -4.50
CA VAL A 99 8.19 12.40 -5.59
C VAL A 99 8.94 12.38 -6.91
N THR A 100 8.66 11.37 -7.74
CA THR A 100 9.24 11.20 -9.08
C THR A 100 8.14 11.05 -10.14
N ASP A 101 8.50 11.18 -11.41
CA ASP A 101 7.68 10.63 -12.48
C ASP A 101 7.73 9.09 -12.49
N LEU A 102 6.99 8.45 -13.39
CA LEU A 102 6.95 6.98 -13.51
C LEU A 102 8.27 6.36 -13.99
N ASN A 103 9.17 7.16 -14.58
CA ASN A 103 10.51 6.73 -14.98
C ASN A 103 11.55 7.02 -13.90
N GLY A 104 11.12 7.45 -12.71
CA GLY A 104 11.99 7.67 -11.56
C GLY A 104 12.72 9.00 -11.59
N LYS A 105 12.40 9.88 -12.54
CA LYS A 105 13.00 11.21 -12.57
C LYS A 105 12.45 12.05 -11.44
N PHE A 106 13.34 12.59 -10.63
CA PHE A 106 13.03 13.46 -9.51
C PHE A 106 12.12 14.63 -9.93
N LEU A 107 11.05 14.86 -9.17
CA LEU A 107 10.16 16.00 -9.33
C LEU A 107 10.23 16.95 -8.13
N LYS A 108 10.11 16.41 -6.91
CA LYS A 108 10.11 17.21 -5.67
C LYS A 108 10.44 16.39 -4.43
N THR A 109 11.03 17.05 -3.45
CA THR A 109 11.08 16.56 -2.06
C THR A 109 10.19 17.44 -1.19
N ILE A 110 9.34 16.81 -0.39
CA ILE A 110 8.52 17.48 0.62
C ILE A 110 9.08 17.14 1.99
N SER A 111 9.41 18.17 2.78
CA SER A 111 10.00 18.00 4.11
C SER A 111 8.93 17.73 5.17
N PHE A 112 9.17 16.73 6.02
CA PHE A 112 8.32 16.39 7.16
C PHE A 112 9.02 16.78 8.45
N GLN A 113 9.08 18.08 8.72
CA GLN A 113 9.69 18.65 9.92
C GLN A 113 8.64 19.40 10.74
N ASN A 114 8.85 19.45 12.05
CA ASN A 114 8.17 20.33 12.99
C ASN A 114 9.22 21.21 13.67
N GLY A 115 9.50 22.37 13.09
CA GLY A 115 10.70 23.14 13.44
C GLY A 115 11.95 22.33 13.13
N SER A 116 12.75 22.01 14.16
CA SER A 116 13.97 21.19 14.05
C SER A 116 13.73 19.69 14.27
N SER A 117 12.49 19.28 14.59
CA SER A 117 12.17 17.90 14.92
C SER A 117 11.63 17.15 13.70
N ALA A 118 12.25 16.02 13.36
CA ALA A 118 11.77 15.12 12.33
C ALA A 118 10.44 14.50 12.74
N ARG A 119 9.43 14.55 11.85
CA ARG A 119 8.13 13.90 12.10
C ARG A 119 8.17 12.39 11.87
N GLN A 120 9.15 11.92 11.07
CA GLN A 120 9.33 10.51 10.70
C GLN A 120 8.08 9.93 9.99
N PRO A 121 7.85 10.31 8.72
CA PRO A 121 6.68 9.85 7.96
C PRO A 121 6.72 8.33 7.73
N ARG A 122 5.54 7.70 7.67
CA ARG A 122 5.37 6.24 7.67
C ARG A 122 4.69 5.74 6.41
N CYS A 123 3.38 5.94 6.29
CA CYS A 123 2.58 5.37 5.22
C CYS A 123 1.78 6.45 4.49
N ILE A 124 1.46 6.20 3.22
CA ILE A 124 0.76 7.14 2.35
C ILE A 124 -0.54 6.54 1.77
N ALA A 125 -1.61 7.33 1.79
CA ALA A 125 -2.88 7.01 1.14
C ALA A 125 -3.35 8.18 0.26
N PHE A 126 -4.27 7.91 -0.67
CA PHE A 126 -4.75 8.92 -1.63
C PHE A 126 -6.28 8.96 -1.66
N ASN A 127 -6.82 10.18 -1.77
CA ASN A 127 -8.22 10.40 -2.10
C ASN A 127 -8.32 11.60 -3.03
N LYS A 128 -8.80 11.37 -4.26
CA LYS A 128 -8.92 12.41 -5.29
C LYS A 128 -7.58 13.14 -5.48
N ASN A 129 -7.56 14.46 -5.51
CA ASN A 129 -6.35 15.26 -5.69
C ASN A 129 -5.49 15.42 -4.43
N LYS A 130 -5.65 14.56 -3.42
CA LYS A 130 -4.95 14.66 -2.14
C LYS A 130 -4.21 13.37 -1.79
N ALA A 131 -3.00 13.54 -1.28
CA ALA A 131 -2.24 12.50 -0.60
C ALA A 131 -2.25 12.75 0.91
N TYR A 132 -2.25 11.69 1.70
CA TYR A 132 -2.28 11.72 3.15
C TYR A 132 -1.15 10.87 3.69
N VAL A 133 -0.31 11.45 4.55
CA VAL A 133 0.87 10.76 5.10
C VAL A 133 0.82 10.80 6.61
N CYS A 134 0.73 9.63 7.24
CA CYS A 134 0.86 9.52 8.70
C CYS A 134 2.34 9.49 9.10
N SER A 135 2.66 10.02 10.29
CA SER A 135 4.04 10.16 10.80
C SER A 135 4.10 9.76 12.27
N PHE A 136 5.26 9.26 12.73
CA PHE A 136 5.39 8.73 14.09
C PHE A 136 5.13 9.73 15.22
N ASP A 137 5.20 11.03 14.93
CA ASP A 137 4.80 12.09 15.86
C ASP A 137 3.26 12.19 16.09
N GLY A 138 2.48 11.32 15.46
CA GLY A 138 1.01 11.30 15.55
C GLY A 138 0.33 12.24 14.56
N SER A 139 1.07 12.90 13.67
CA SER A 139 0.47 13.77 12.65
C SER A 139 0.08 13.02 11.38
N VAL A 140 -0.94 13.55 10.70
CA VAL A 140 -1.32 13.16 9.35
C VAL A 140 -1.26 14.41 8.47
N ALA A 141 -0.34 14.46 7.51
CA ALA A 141 -0.25 15.55 6.55
C ALA A 141 -1.27 15.36 5.43
N ARG A 142 -1.96 16.43 5.00
CA ARG A 142 -2.71 16.48 3.73
C ARG A 142 -1.89 17.25 2.71
N ILE A 143 -1.65 16.65 1.55
CA ILE A 143 -0.81 17.17 0.47
C ILE A 143 -1.65 17.30 -0.79
N ASP A 144 -1.54 18.44 -1.47
CA ASP A 144 -2.07 18.58 -2.83
C ASP A 144 -1.18 17.86 -3.84
N THR A 145 -1.76 16.96 -4.64
CA THR A 145 -0.99 16.12 -5.58
C THR A 145 -0.52 16.87 -6.83
N THR A 146 -1.01 18.09 -7.05
CA THR A 146 -0.62 18.93 -8.19
C THR A 146 0.51 19.87 -7.80
N SER A 147 0.35 20.67 -6.75
CA SER A 147 1.40 21.57 -6.27
C SER A 147 2.51 20.85 -5.49
N LEU A 148 2.24 19.62 -5.03
CA LEU A 148 3.11 18.83 -4.17
C LEU A 148 3.49 19.62 -2.91
N SER A 149 2.50 20.25 -2.26
CA SER A 149 2.68 21.01 -1.02
C SER A 149 1.77 20.50 0.09
N ILE A 150 2.28 20.48 1.32
CA ILE A 150 1.46 20.22 2.51
C ILE A 150 0.50 21.40 2.70
N GLU A 151 -0.78 21.09 2.84
CA GLU A 151 -1.85 22.07 3.04
C GLU A 151 -2.24 22.20 4.51
N ALA A 152 -2.22 21.07 5.23
CA ALA A 152 -2.67 21.00 6.62
C ALA A 152 -2.12 19.74 7.29
N TYR A 153 -2.19 19.73 8.62
CA TYR A 153 -2.00 18.54 9.44
C TYR A 153 -3.24 18.27 10.29
N ALA A 154 -3.58 17.00 10.43
CA ALA A 154 -4.49 16.48 11.44
C ALA A 154 -3.69 15.69 12.48
N THR A 155 -4.32 15.40 13.62
CA THR A 155 -3.75 14.54 14.67
C THR A 155 -4.44 13.17 14.64
N ALA A 156 -3.66 12.12 14.86
CA ALA A 156 -4.07 10.74 15.06
C ALA A 156 -3.60 10.26 16.46
N GLY A 157 -3.50 8.95 16.66
CA GLY A 157 -2.89 8.39 17.87
C GLY A 157 -1.37 8.32 17.81
N GLU A 158 -0.79 7.64 18.80
CA GLU A 158 0.65 7.52 19.00
C GLU A 158 1.30 6.57 17.98
N ASN A 159 2.44 6.99 17.45
CA ASN A 159 3.24 6.31 16.43
C ASN A 159 2.40 5.58 15.35
N PRO A 160 1.65 6.31 14.52
CA PRO A 160 0.94 5.72 13.38
C PRO A 160 1.83 4.85 12.50
N ASP A 161 1.35 3.69 12.07
CA ASP A 161 2.11 2.75 11.22
C ASP A 161 1.42 2.38 9.90
N GLY A 162 0.16 2.77 9.74
CA GLY A 162 -0.60 2.52 8.54
C GLY A 162 -1.66 3.58 8.32
N ILE A 163 -2.05 3.75 7.06
CA ILE A 163 -3.15 4.64 6.67
C ILE A 163 -3.87 4.07 5.45
N CYS A 164 -5.20 4.08 5.48
CA CYS A 164 -6.02 3.80 4.30
C CYS A 164 -7.23 4.74 4.23
N VAL A 165 -7.93 4.70 3.10
CA VAL A 165 -9.14 5.50 2.86
C VAL A 165 -10.34 4.57 2.69
N ALA A 166 -11.39 4.79 3.47
CA ALA A 166 -12.68 4.14 3.26
C ALA A 166 -13.82 5.09 3.66
N ASN A 167 -14.95 5.03 2.96
CA ASN A 167 -16.14 5.84 3.28
C ASN A 167 -15.85 7.34 3.51
N ASN A 168 -14.99 7.94 2.68
CA ASN A 168 -14.56 9.35 2.79
C ASN A 168 -13.88 9.74 4.12
N ASN A 169 -13.33 8.75 4.84
CA ASN A 169 -12.52 8.93 6.04
C ASN A 169 -11.13 8.30 5.83
N LEU A 170 -10.14 8.79 6.58
CA LEU A 170 -8.86 8.12 6.76
C LEU A 170 -8.96 7.21 7.98
N TYR A 171 -8.41 6.01 7.87
CA TYR A 171 -8.22 5.08 8.97
C TYR A 171 -6.73 4.95 9.22
N VAL A 172 -6.29 5.30 10.43
CA VAL A 172 -4.88 5.40 10.79
C VAL A 172 -4.61 4.45 11.95
N SER A 173 -3.83 3.39 11.73
CA SER A 173 -3.44 2.45 12.78
C SER A 173 -2.39 3.08 13.68
N ASN A 174 -2.67 3.15 14.98
CA ASN A 174 -1.79 3.76 15.98
C ASN A 174 -1.05 2.64 16.74
N SER A 175 0.15 2.28 16.28
CA SER A 175 0.88 1.12 16.80
C SER A 175 1.47 1.36 18.18
N GLY A 176 1.80 2.61 18.52
CA GLY A 176 2.68 2.91 19.65
C GLY A 176 4.03 2.21 19.55
N GLY A 177 4.49 1.88 18.34
CA GLY A 177 5.63 0.99 18.09
C GLY A 177 6.95 1.47 18.71
N MET A 178 7.10 2.77 18.99
CA MET A 178 8.27 3.31 19.68
C MET A 178 8.33 2.92 21.16
N ASN A 179 7.25 2.38 21.73
CA ASN A 179 7.17 1.90 23.11
C ASN A 179 7.60 0.43 23.27
N TYR A 180 8.24 -0.16 22.25
CA TYR A 180 8.62 -1.57 22.22
C TYR A 180 9.44 -2.05 23.44
N MET A 181 10.24 -1.17 24.06
CA MET A 181 11.02 -1.51 25.26
C MET A 181 10.14 -1.76 26.49
N THR A 182 8.95 -1.15 26.55
CA THR A 182 8.01 -1.27 27.68
C THR A 182 6.89 -2.27 27.40
N GLY A 183 6.70 -2.65 26.13
CA GLY A 183 5.56 -3.45 25.69
C GLY A 183 4.22 -2.71 25.67
N ASN A 184 4.21 -1.39 25.95
CA ASN A 184 3.01 -0.55 25.96
C ASN A 184 2.65 -0.07 24.55
N TYR A 185 2.31 -1.00 23.68
CA TYR A 185 1.86 -0.70 22.33
C TYR A 185 0.43 -0.12 22.32
N GLY A 186 0.10 0.60 21.24
CA GLY A 186 -1.22 1.14 20.99
C GLY A 186 -2.25 0.07 20.64
N THR A 187 -3.53 0.42 20.75
CA THR A 187 -4.68 -0.49 20.55
C THR A 187 -5.79 0.19 19.76
N THR A 188 -5.47 1.19 18.94
CA THR A 188 -6.49 2.02 18.29
C THR A 188 -6.24 2.26 16.81
N VAL A 189 -7.33 2.42 16.07
CA VAL A 189 -7.35 3.01 14.73
C VAL A 189 -8.08 4.35 14.82
N SER A 190 -7.43 5.43 14.43
CA SER A 190 -8.05 6.76 14.35
C SER A 190 -8.89 6.86 13.08
N VAL A 191 -10.08 7.44 13.18
CA VAL A 191 -10.94 7.78 12.04
C VAL A 191 -10.89 9.29 11.87
N ILE A 192 -10.34 9.76 10.75
CA ILE A 192 -10.24 11.19 10.43
C ILE A 192 -11.17 11.48 9.26
N ASN A 193 -12.12 12.38 9.45
CA ASN A 193 -13.01 12.79 8.38
C ASN A 193 -12.24 13.66 7.36
N ILE A 194 -12.25 13.29 6.08
CA ILE A 194 -11.44 13.98 5.07
C ILE A 194 -11.87 15.43 4.85
N SER A 195 -13.17 15.70 4.90
CA SER A 195 -13.73 17.02 4.61
C SER A 195 -13.40 18.06 5.68
N SER A 196 -13.62 17.72 6.95
CA SER A 196 -13.25 18.57 8.09
C SER A 196 -11.77 18.47 8.45
N PHE A 197 -11.12 17.36 8.07
CA PHE A 197 -9.75 17.01 8.39
C PHE A 197 -9.46 16.97 9.89
N THR A 198 -10.39 16.38 10.64
CA THR A 198 -10.32 16.20 12.09
C THR A 198 -10.61 14.74 12.47
N GLU A 199 -9.95 14.24 13.50
CA GLU A 199 -10.28 12.94 14.10
C GLU A 199 -11.69 13.00 14.69
N THR A 200 -12.54 12.05 14.29
CA THR A 200 -13.93 11.95 14.75
C THR A 200 -14.13 10.81 15.75
N GLN A 201 -13.25 9.81 15.73
CA GLN A 201 -13.39 8.60 16.55
C GLN A 201 -12.05 7.85 16.65
N LYS A 202 -11.88 7.08 17.73
CA LYS A 202 -10.91 5.98 17.81
C LYS A 202 -11.64 4.65 17.95
N ILE A 203 -11.27 3.70 17.11
CA ILE A 203 -11.78 2.33 17.12
C ILE A 203 -10.77 1.49 17.91
N THR A 204 -11.22 0.81 18.97
CA THR A 204 -10.37 -0.14 19.70
C THR A 204 -10.18 -1.41 18.86
N VAL A 205 -8.92 -1.80 18.69
CA VAL A 205 -8.44 -2.98 17.95
C VAL A 205 -7.43 -3.73 18.82
N ASN A 206 -6.91 -4.86 18.33
CA ASN A 206 -5.87 -5.61 19.02
C ASN A 206 -4.55 -4.80 19.07
N MET A 207 -3.70 -5.15 20.01
CA MET A 207 -2.45 -4.46 20.32
C MET A 207 -1.48 -4.39 19.14
N ASN A 208 -0.78 -3.27 19.02
CA ASN A 208 0.21 -2.97 17.97
C ASN A 208 -0.40 -3.05 16.55
N PRO A 209 -1.45 -2.26 16.24
CA PRO A 209 -2.01 -2.20 14.89
C PRO A 209 -1.01 -1.58 13.92
N PHE A 210 -0.78 -2.26 12.80
CA PHE A 210 0.28 -1.99 11.84
C PHE A 210 -0.32 -1.80 10.43
N THR A 211 -0.18 -2.77 9.51
CA THR A 211 -0.71 -2.69 8.15
C THR A 211 -2.22 -2.51 8.17
N ILE A 212 -2.73 -1.54 7.41
CA ILE A 212 -4.17 -1.28 7.29
C ILE A 212 -4.53 -0.98 5.83
N HIS A 213 -5.52 -1.69 5.29
CA HIS A 213 -5.94 -1.59 3.90
C HIS A 213 -7.45 -1.65 3.77
N THR A 214 -7.99 -0.93 2.79
CA THR A 214 -9.39 -1.06 2.39
C THR A 214 -9.51 -2.20 1.38
N GLY A 215 -10.42 -3.14 1.62
CA GLY A 215 -10.71 -4.23 0.68
C GLY A 215 -11.66 -3.81 -0.43
N ASP A 216 -11.77 -4.66 -1.45
CA ASP A 216 -12.67 -4.46 -2.60
C ASP A 216 -14.15 -4.50 -2.20
N ASP A 217 -14.45 -5.08 -1.03
CA ASP A 217 -15.77 -5.07 -0.38
C ASP A 217 -16.08 -3.74 0.34
N GLY A 218 -15.13 -2.80 0.34
CA GLY A 218 -15.23 -1.52 1.02
C GLY A 218 -14.94 -1.57 2.51
N ASN A 219 -14.72 -2.74 3.11
CA ASN A 219 -14.35 -2.85 4.52
C ASN A 219 -12.88 -2.49 4.74
N VAL A 220 -12.53 -2.13 5.98
CA VAL A 220 -11.14 -1.84 6.36
C VAL A 220 -10.59 -3.06 7.08
N TYR A 221 -9.41 -3.53 6.68
CA TYR A 221 -8.71 -4.64 7.30
C TYR A 221 -7.46 -4.09 7.98
N VAL A 222 -7.27 -4.40 9.26
CA VAL A 222 -6.09 -4.02 10.03
C VAL A 222 -5.41 -5.26 10.57
N LEU A 223 -4.10 -5.34 10.39
CA LEU A 223 -3.24 -6.32 11.03
C LEU A 223 -2.68 -5.70 12.31
N SER A 224 -2.84 -6.41 13.43
CA SER A 224 -2.19 -6.12 14.69
C SER A 224 -1.12 -7.16 14.97
N HIS A 225 0.10 -6.75 15.34
CA HIS A 225 1.20 -7.69 15.63
C HIS A 225 1.14 -8.28 17.03
N GLY A 226 0.32 -7.73 17.93
CA GLY A 226 0.28 -8.12 19.33
C GLY A 226 1.51 -7.63 20.11
N ASN A 227 2.01 -8.42 21.05
CA ASN A 227 3.14 -8.06 21.91
C ASN A 227 4.37 -8.98 21.75
N TYR A 228 4.41 -9.78 20.68
CA TYR A 228 5.46 -10.78 20.45
C TYR A 228 5.62 -11.82 21.57
N GLY A 229 4.60 -11.97 22.40
CA GLY A 229 4.56 -12.88 23.54
C GLY A 229 3.16 -13.48 23.70
N SER A 230 2.46 -13.10 24.78
CA SER A 230 1.15 -13.67 25.12
C SER A 230 0.00 -13.21 24.21
N ILE A 231 0.14 -12.07 23.55
CA ILE A 231 -0.84 -11.51 22.62
C ILE A 231 -0.30 -11.73 21.20
N GLY A 232 -0.94 -12.64 20.47
CA GLY A 232 -0.57 -12.98 19.10
C GLY A 232 -1.02 -11.94 18.09
N SER A 233 -0.54 -12.10 16.85
CA SER A 233 -0.97 -11.28 15.72
C SER A 233 -2.33 -11.71 15.19
N GLU A 234 -3.15 -10.72 14.85
CA GLU A 234 -4.53 -10.90 14.39
C GLU A 234 -4.85 -9.93 13.26
N ILE A 235 -5.68 -10.38 12.32
CA ILE A 235 -6.31 -9.51 11.33
C ILE A 235 -7.73 -9.23 11.79
N GLN A 236 -8.15 -7.98 11.70
CA GLN A 236 -9.48 -7.53 12.08
C GLN A 236 -10.12 -6.76 10.93
N MET A 237 -11.40 -7.03 10.68
CA MET A 237 -12.22 -6.30 9.71
C MET A 237 -13.07 -5.27 10.44
N ILE A 238 -12.95 -4.02 10.04
CA ILE A 238 -13.71 -2.86 10.50
C ILE A 238 -14.76 -2.52 9.45
N ASN A 239 -16.00 -2.39 9.88
CA ASN A 239 -17.08 -1.85 9.06
C ASN A 239 -17.00 -0.31 9.08
N PRO A 240 -16.77 0.36 7.92
CA PRO A 240 -16.57 1.80 7.87
C PRO A 240 -17.88 2.62 7.89
N GLN A 241 -19.05 1.98 7.87
CA GLN A 241 -20.34 2.63 8.07
C GLN A 241 -20.65 2.79 9.56
N THR A 242 -20.25 1.82 10.38
CA THR A 242 -20.47 1.83 11.83
C THR A 242 -19.21 2.21 12.63
N ASN A 243 -18.03 2.21 12.00
CA ASN A 243 -16.73 2.38 12.66
C ASN A 243 -16.52 1.41 13.82
N THR A 244 -16.84 0.14 13.61
CA THR A 244 -16.68 -0.92 14.61
C THR A 244 -16.00 -2.14 14.00
N VAL A 245 -15.21 -2.86 14.81
CA VAL A 245 -14.71 -4.18 14.44
C VAL A 245 -15.89 -5.12 14.23
N ALA A 246 -16.05 -5.59 13.00
CA ALA A 246 -17.12 -6.49 12.59
C ALA A 246 -16.69 -7.96 12.64
N LYS A 247 -15.40 -8.25 12.48
CA LYS A 247 -14.85 -9.61 12.54
C LYS A 247 -13.38 -9.59 12.96
N THR A 248 -12.97 -10.57 13.75
CA THR A 248 -11.57 -10.90 14.03
C THR A 248 -11.27 -12.26 13.40
N TYR A 249 -10.11 -12.38 12.77
CA TYR A 249 -9.62 -13.62 12.18
C TYR A 249 -8.48 -14.15 13.05
N ASP A 250 -8.82 -15.09 13.94
CA ASP A 250 -7.87 -15.68 14.88
C ASP A 250 -6.76 -16.44 14.14
N ASN A 251 -5.55 -16.41 14.69
CA ASN A 251 -4.37 -17.16 14.21
C ASN A 251 -3.88 -16.78 12.81
N SER A 252 -3.90 -15.48 12.47
CA SER A 252 -3.31 -15.03 11.20
C SER A 252 -1.79 -15.18 11.16
N SER A 253 -1.06 -15.12 12.29
CA SER A 253 0.42 -15.22 12.32
C SER A 253 1.07 -14.42 11.18
N ALA A 254 0.61 -13.19 10.98
CA ALA A 254 0.98 -12.34 9.84
C ALA A 254 1.91 -11.21 10.29
N ALA A 255 2.91 -10.89 9.47
CA ALA A 255 3.75 -9.71 9.59
C ALA A 255 3.27 -8.59 8.65
N ASP A 256 2.76 -8.97 7.48
CA ASP A 256 2.15 -8.07 6.50
C ASP A 256 1.08 -8.79 5.67
N PHE A 257 0.22 -8.04 4.99
CA PHE A 257 -0.81 -8.60 4.11
C PHE A 257 -1.15 -7.73 2.91
N ALA A 258 -1.69 -8.37 1.87
CA ALA A 258 -2.25 -7.73 0.70
C ALA A 258 -3.62 -8.31 0.35
N LEU A 259 -4.49 -7.47 -0.20
CA LEU A 259 -5.87 -7.82 -0.58
C LEU A 259 -6.00 -7.91 -2.11
N SER A 260 -6.84 -8.85 -2.58
CA SER A 260 -7.27 -8.93 -3.96
C SER A 260 -8.61 -9.66 -4.05
N GLY A 261 -9.69 -8.96 -4.39
CA GLY A 261 -11.04 -9.49 -4.38
C GLY A 261 -11.42 -10.00 -2.98
N SER A 262 -11.91 -11.23 -2.91
CA SER A 262 -12.26 -11.90 -1.65
C SER A 262 -11.08 -12.58 -0.95
N LYS A 263 -9.85 -12.37 -1.42
CA LYS A 263 -8.64 -12.99 -0.86
C LYS A 263 -7.78 -11.98 -0.12
N LEU A 264 -7.29 -12.40 1.04
CA LEU A 264 -6.24 -11.75 1.80
C LEU A 264 -5.02 -12.68 1.80
N PHE A 265 -3.94 -12.25 1.17
CA PHE A 265 -2.65 -12.94 1.20
C PHE A 265 -1.81 -12.35 2.32
N PHE A 266 -1.15 -13.19 3.10
CA PHE A 266 -0.29 -12.72 4.18
C PHE A 266 0.96 -13.57 4.29
N CYS A 267 2.02 -12.97 4.82
CA CYS A 267 3.26 -13.66 5.11
C CYS A 267 3.79 -13.30 6.50
N ASN A 268 4.64 -14.17 7.02
CA ASN A 268 5.42 -13.94 8.24
C ASN A 268 6.66 -14.82 8.23
N TYR A 269 7.69 -14.40 8.94
CA TYR A 269 8.81 -15.25 9.32
C TYR A 269 8.68 -15.65 10.80
N ASP A 270 8.54 -16.95 11.05
CA ASP A 270 8.54 -17.50 12.40
C ASP A 270 9.99 -17.79 12.83
N TYR A 271 10.48 -16.96 13.75
CA TYR A 271 11.84 -17.09 14.30
C TYR A 271 12.02 -18.35 15.15
N ALA A 272 10.97 -18.83 15.81
CA ALA A 272 11.06 -20.04 16.62
C ALA A 272 11.12 -21.30 15.73
N ALA A 273 10.35 -21.31 14.64
CA ALA A 273 10.37 -22.39 13.66
C ALA A 273 11.48 -22.26 12.60
N ASN A 274 12.14 -21.10 12.53
CA ASN A 274 13.11 -20.74 11.50
C ASN A 274 12.53 -20.97 10.08
N ALA A 275 11.27 -20.57 9.88
CA ALA A 275 10.50 -20.85 8.68
C ALA A 275 9.52 -19.72 8.36
N SER A 276 9.33 -19.46 7.06
CA SER A 276 8.29 -18.52 6.62
C SER A 276 6.96 -19.22 6.41
N VAL A 277 5.89 -18.47 6.67
CA VAL A 277 4.53 -18.81 6.23
C VAL A 277 4.11 -17.84 5.14
N VAL A 278 3.52 -18.37 4.08
CA VAL A 278 2.84 -17.59 3.03
C VAL A 278 1.50 -18.24 2.79
N LYS A 279 0.43 -17.54 3.18
CA LYS A 279 -0.92 -18.09 3.25
C LYS A 279 -1.92 -17.17 2.55
N VAL A 280 -3.09 -17.72 2.27
CA VAL A 280 -4.23 -17.00 1.72
C VAL A 280 -5.46 -17.29 2.55
N MET A 281 -6.25 -16.25 2.80
CA MET A 281 -7.50 -16.30 3.54
C MET A 281 -8.64 -15.83 2.63
N ASN A 282 -9.78 -16.52 2.65
CA ASN A 282 -11.02 -15.98 2.11
C ASN A 282 -11.64 -15.04 3.16
N VAL A 283 -11.79 -13.76 2.85
CA VAL A 283 -12.22 -12.76 3.85
C VAL A 283 -13.69 -12.97 4.30
N SER A 284 -14.54 -13.49 3.42
CA SER A 284 -15.96 -13.75 3.75
C SER A 284 -16.08 -14.90 4.75
N THR A 285 -15.41 -16.03 4.50
CA THR A 285 -15.52 -17.22 5.35
C THR A 285 -14.54 -17.21 6.52
N GLY A 286 -13.37 -16.58 6.35
CA GLY A 286 -12.23 -16.69 7.26
C GLY A 286 -11.40 -17.97 7.06
N ALA A 287 -11.67 -18.77 6.02
CA ALA A 287 -10.92 -19.99 5.74
C ALA A 287 -9.49 -19.66 5.27
N ILE A 288 -8.49 -20.25 5.93
CA ILE A 288 -7.06 -20.04 5.65
C ILE A 288 -6.46 -21.31 5.03
N SER A 289 -5.64 -21.15 3.99
CA SER A 289 -4.84 -22.23 3.40
C SER A 289 -3.43 -21.76 3.07
N ASN A 290 -2.52 -22.72 2.85
CA ASN A 290 -1.21 -22.39 2.26
C ASN A 290 -1.42 -21.79 0.87
N PHE A 291 -0.67 -20.73 0.57
CA PHE A 291 -0.71 -20.12 -0.76
C PHE A 291 0.27 -20.81 -1.71
N ILE A 292 1.51 -21.05 -1.27
CA ILE A 292 2.53 -21.70 -2.10
C ILE A 292 2.19 -23.18 -2.28
N THR A 293 2.11 -23.63 -3.54
CA THR A 293 1.63 -24.97 -3.91
C THR A 293 2.69 -25.88 -4.53
N ASP A 294 3.86 -25.33 -4.90
CA ASP A 294 4.94 -26.08 -5.55
C ASP A 294 6.12 -26.42 -4.63
N GLY A 295 6.01 -26.09 -3.33
CA GLY A 295 7.06 -26.34 -2.34
C GLY A 295 8.20 -25.32 -2.35
N THR A 296 8.10 -24.22 -3.11
CA THR A 296 9.07 -23.13 -3.06
C THR A 296 9.19 -22.58 -1.65
N THR A 297 10.42 -22.42 -1.16
CA THR A 297 10.70 -21.77 0.11
C THR A 297 11.03 -20.29 -0.11
N VAL A 298 10.47 -19.44 0.75
CA VAL A 298 10.81 -18.01 0.80
C VAL A 298 11.49 -17.77 2.15
N PRO A 299 12.82 -17.73 2.25
CA PRO A 299 13.48 -17.48 3.53
C PRO A 299 13.14 -16.06 4.02
N SER A 300 12.96 -15.87 5.32
CA SER A 300 12.78 -14.53 5.91
C SER A 300 11.74 -13.64 5.19
N ALA A 301 10.56 -14.19 4.92
CA ALA A 301 9.49 -13.46 4.24
C ALA A 301 9.10 -12.21 5.05
N SER A 302 9.21 -11.03 4.44
CA SER A 302 9.07 -9.74 5.13
C SER A 302 7.80 -8.97 4.77
N SER A 303 7.42 -8.93 3.49
CA SER A 303 6.22 -8.24 3.00
C SER A 303 5.57 -9.01 1.86
N ILE A 304 4.33 -8.65 1.55
CA ILE A 304 3.58 -9.25 0.45
C ILE A 304 2.78 -8.21 -0.32
N ALA A 305 2.71 -8.35 -1.63
CA ALA A 305 1.92 -7.51 -2.51
C ALA A 305 1.21 -8.35 -3.58
N VAL A 306 0.05 -7.90 -4.05
CA VAL A 306 -0.63 -8.51 -5.20
C VAL A 306 -0.60 -7.51 -6.34
N ASN A 307 -0.18 -7.97 -7.53
CA ASN A 307 -0.29 -7.18 -8.74
C ASN A 307 -1.76 -7.11 -9.17
N PRO A 308 -2.39 -5.93 -9.11
CA PRO A 308 -3.81 -5.80 -9.40
C PRO A 308 -4.18 -6.01 -10.88
N SER A 309 -3.21 -6.01 -11.80
CA SER A 309 -3.51 -6.23 -13.22
C SER A 309 -3.65 -7.71 -13.60
N ASN A 310 -3.00 -8.61 -12.87
CA ASN A 310 -2.93 -10.03 -13.23
C ASN A 310 -3.08 -11.00 -12.05
N GLY A 311 -3.11 -10.50 -10.81
CA GLY A 311 -3.24 -11.31 -9.60
C GLY A 311 -1.97 -12.07 -9.20
N ASP A 312 -0.82 -11.79 -9.81
CA ASP A 312 0.47 -12.33 -9.35
C ASP A 312 0.78 -11.81 -7.95
N VAL A 313 1.34 -12.67 -7.10
CA VAL A 313 1.67 -12.36 -5.70
C VAL A 313 3.18 -12.27 -5.54
N TYR A 314 3.64 -11.13 -5.02
CA TYR A 314 5.05 -10.83 -4.80
C TYR A 314 5.33 -10.93 -3.30
N VAL A 315 6.31 -11.72 -2.91
CA VAL A 315 6.77 -11.84 -1.52
C VAL A 315 8.22 -11.38 -1.45
N THR A 316 8.51 -10.44 -0.56
CA THR A 316 9.87 -9.97 -0.32
C THR A 316 10.55 -10.82 0.75
N SER A 317 11.85 -11.01 0.59
CA SER A 317 12.70 -11.80 1.47
C SER A 317 13.93 -10.96 1.82
N SER A 318 14.18 -10.79 3.11
CA SER A 318 15.38 -10.11 3.59
C SER A 318 16.52 -11.10 3.81
N ALA A 319 17.76 -10.68 3.56
CA ALA A 319 18.91 -11.47 3.96
C ALA A 319 18.96 -11.60 5.50
N ALA A 320 19.46 -12.72 6.00
CA ALA A 320 19.49 -13.01 7.43
C ALA A 320 20.37 -12.03 8.25
N ASP A 321 21.33 -11.38 7.59
CA ASP A 321 22.21 -10.38 8.19
C ASP A 321 21.61 -8.95 8.19
N TYR A 322 20.47 -8.74 7.53
CA TYR A 322 19.82 -7.44 7.33
C TYR A 322 20.72 -6.34 6.73
N VAL A 323 21.80 -6.77 6.05
CA VAL A 323 22.82 -5.92 5.43
C VAL A 323 23.04 -6.31 3.97
N SER A 324 23.00 -7.60 3.67
CA SER A 324 23.05 -8.11 2.31
C SER A 324 21.75 -7.84 1.56
N ASN A 325 21.84 -7.86 0.24
CA ASN A 325 20.70 -7.71 -0.66
C ASN A 325 19.66 -8.82 -0.43
N GLY A 326 18.39 -8.43 -0.42
CA GLY A 326 17.26 -9.35 -0.37
C GLY A 326 16.83 -9.88 -1.73
N THR A 327 15.76 -10.67 -1.73
CA THR A 327 15.16 -11.27 -2.93
C THR A 327 13.67 -10.97 -2.98
N VAL A 328 13.10 -10.84 -4.19
CA VAL A 328 11.65 -10.83 -4.38
C VAL A 328 11.25 -12.06 -5.18
N TYR A 329 10.21 -12.75 -4.72
CA TYR A 329 9.63 -13.94 -5.34
C TYR A 329 8.27 -13.58 -5.93
N CYS A 330 8.06 -13.88 -7.21
CA CYS A 330 6.79 -13.68 -7.89
C CYS A 330 6.11 -15.03 -8.12
N PHE A 331 4.91 -15.18 -7.56
CA PHE A 331 4.06 -16.36 -7.72
C PHE A 331 2.86 -16.02 -8.58
N GLY A 332 2.43 -16.97 -9.42
CA GLY A 332 1.14 -16.86 -10.09
C GLY A 332 -0.01 -16.97 -9.09
N SER A 333 -1.22 -16.63 -9.53
CA SER A 333 -2.45 -16.71 -8.70
C SER A 333 -2.78 -18.11 -8.16
N THR A 334 -2.14 -19.16 -8.69
CA THR A 334 -2.22 -20.56 -8.25
C THR A 334 -1.15 -20.97 -7.23
N GLY A 335 -0.27 -20.04 -6.82
CA GLY A 335 0.76 -20.29 -5.81
C GLY A 335 2.02 -20.99 -6.33
N LYS A 336 2.22 -21.01 -7.65
CA LYS A 336 3.45 -21.52 -8.27
C LYS A 336 4.42 -20.39 -8.57
N LEU A 337 5.69 -20.59 -8.28
CA LEU A 337 6.75 -19.62 -8.57
C LEU A 337 6.85 -19.40 -10.09
N LYS A 338 6.83 -18.13 -10.50
CA LYS A 338 7.07 -17.71 -11.87
C LYS A 338 8.54 -17.34 -12.06
N PHE A 339 9.06 -16.51 -11.17
CA PHE A 339 10.45 -16.05 -11.19
C PHE A 339 10.81 -15.43 -9.84
N SER A 340 12.10 -15.18 -9.64
CA SER A 340 12.62 -14.35 -8.54
C SER A 340 13.71 -13.43 -9.05
N PHE A 341 14.00 -12.37 -8.32
CA PHE A 341 15.06 -11.43 -8.65
C PHE A 341 15.68 -10.79 -7.41
N ALA A 342 16.96 -10.42 -7.51
CA ALA A 342 17.67 -9.71 -6.46
C ALA A 342 17.14 -8.27 -6.31
N SER A 343 17.00 -7.84 -5.05
CA SER A 343 16.61 -6.50 -4.63
C SER A 343 17.72 -5.85 -3.80
N GLY A 344 17.45 -4.69 -3.22
CA GLY A 344 18.34 -4.05 -2.24
C GLY A 344 18.20 -4.64 -0.83
N VAL A 345 18.77 -3.94 0.14
CA VAL A 345 18.76 -4.33 1.56
C VAL A 345 17.38 -4.12 2.17
N ASN A 346 16.84 -5.17 2.81
CA ASN A 346 15.52 -5.17 3.46
C ASN A 346 14.39 -4.71 2.51
N PRO A 347 14.08 -5.48 1.44
CA PRO A 347 12.96 -5.17 0.56
C PRO A 347 11.63 -5.22 1.32
N TRP A 348 10.78 -4.22 1.10
CA TRP A 348 9.58 -4.00 1.92
C TRP A 348 8.31 -3.60 1.16
N LYS A 349 8.40 -2.78 0.10
CA LYS A 349 7.19 -2.35 -0.62
C LYS A 349 7.34 -2.63 -2.10
N VAL A 350 6.42 -3.41 -2.66
CA VAL A 350 6.34 -3.65 -4.09
C VAL A 350 5.21 -2.81 -4.68
N VAL A 351 5.49 -2.06 -5.75
CA VAL A 351 4.49 -1.27 -6.49
C VAL A 351 4.58 -1.54 -7.98
N PHE A 352 3.44 -1.32 -8.65
CA PHE A 352 3.24 -1.64 -10.06
C PHE A 352 2.90 -0.36 -10.81
N VAL A 353 3.61 -0.05 -11.89
CA VAL A 353 3.27 1.05 -12.79
C VAL A 353 2.31 0.53 -13.85
N ARG A 354 1.18 1.24 -13.99
CA ARG A 354 0.11 0.89 -14.91
C ARG A 354 0.15 1.76 -16.14
#